data_AF-A7HWG2-F1
#
_entry.id   AF-A7HWG2-F1
#
_cell.length_a   1.000
_cell.length_b   1.000
_cell.length_c   1.000
_cell.angle_alpha   90.00
_cell.angle_beta   90.00
_cell.angle_gamma   90.00
#
_symmetry.space_group_name_H-M   'P 1'
#
loop_
_entity.id
_entity.type
_entity.pdbx_description
1 polymer ?
#
loop_
_entity_poly.entity_id
_entity_poly.type
_entity_poly.pdbx_seq_one_letter_code
_entity_poly.pdbx_strand_id
1 'polypeptide(L)'
;MIWGLAATFAATETWARARCIAAALLAFIMLAPPSGAAEFGGGFDGIGEAAGMTLTLTQSEKRVVGRFTTPGGTGYTLNGERADVYEGSAQGALRAVGADNDGAFFHIEERPLGLQFLFIPAGADGTPDLGSAREYSFLKRGVRPTITAEEEKRYRPAPSEPVDILVFLDGFRGWSPSDTARLYAQLDDRNRGLILLYDHATAELMWRICEAAPAEASLEAIRLAEMQERQHTECTAYLQLVEAARNGGLFPEFLRRSQFQLELVRATVLCDRRETAAARCADVSALGAPLILRWRRAEAIMGGLVPADQRVAAQPTAETEEAIPEEAPSGTGLAVPPEIQGPVPLARPGGNPSTAEGEFVSDFEPDVAATQAREAANYRLPLARPR
;
A
#
# COMPACT_ATOMS: atom_id res chain seq x y z
N MET A 1 54.45 24.63 58.44
CA MET A 1 55.01 24.08 57.18
C MET A 1 54.21 22.88 56.64
N ILE A 2 52.87 22.80 56.73
CA ILE A 2 52.09 21.65 56.17
C ILE A 2 50.74 22.10 55.57
N TRP A 3 50.68 23.27 54.91
CA TRP A 3 49.44 23.72 54.23
C TRP A 3 49.66 24.07 52.74
N GLY A 4 50.89 24.01 52.24
CA GLY A 4 51.23 24.38 50.86
C GLY A 4 51.26 23.25 49.83
N LEU A 5 51.14 21.98 50.25
CA LEU A 5 51.29 20.81 49.35
C LEU A 5 49.96 20.21 48.87
N ALA A 6 48.83 20.52 49.51
CA ALA A 6 47.53 20.00 49.11
C ALA A 6 46.90 20.77 47.92
N ALA A 7 47.25 22.05 47.74
CA ALA A 7 46.69 22.89 46.68
C ALA A 7 47.30 22.64 45.29
N THR A 8 48.54 22.14 45.23
CA THR A 8 49.23 21.86 43.96
C THR A 8 48.81 20.52 43.32
N PHE A 9 48.32 19.55 44.11
CA PHE A 9 47.81 18.29 43.57
C PHE A 9 46.39 18.39 42.97
N ALA A 10 45.54 19.27 43.49
CA ALA A 10 44.18 19.47 42.96
C ALA A 10 44.18 20.23 41.60
N ALA A 11 45.16 21.10 41.38
CA ALA A 11 45.27 21.89 40.14
C ALA A 11 45.79 21.08 38.94
N THR A 12 46.62 20.04 39.17
CA THR A 12 47.15 19.19 38.10
C THR A 12 46.13 18.15 37.62
N GLU A 13 45.25 17.66 38.50
CA GLU A 13 44.16 16.75 38.14
C GLU A 13 43.11 17.38 37.23
N THR A 14 42.77 18.65 37.45
CA THR A 14 41.74 19.36 36.65
C THR A 14 42.21 19.64 35.23
N TRP A 15 43.51 19.91 35.04
CA TRP A 15 44.12 20.14 33.72
C TRP A 15 44.30 18.83 32.93
N ALA A 16 44.61 17.72 33.60
CA ALA A 16 44.67 16.41 32.97
C ALA A 16 43.29 15.94 32.49
N ARG A 17 42.25 16.14 33.31
CA ARG A 17 40.85 15.82 32.95
C ARG A 17 40.34 16.69 31.80
N ALA A 18 40.65 17.99 31.78
CA ALA A 18 40.28 18.88 30.68
C ALA A 18 40.94 18.47 29.34
N ARG A 19 42.21 18.03 29.37
CA ARG A 19 42.91 17.52 28.18
C ARG A 19 42.35 16.20 27.69
N CYS A 20 41.97 15.28 28.58
CA CYS A 20 41.32 14.04 28.20
C CYS A 20 39.93 14.27 27.60
N ILE A 21 39.15 15.22 28.13
CA ILE A 21 37.84 15.59 27.57
C ILE A 21 38.00 16.23 26.20
N ALA A 22 38.95 17.15 26.02
CA ALA A 22 39.22 17.77 24.73
C ALA A 22 39.72 16.75 23.68
N ALA A 23 40.58 15.81 24.07
CA ALA A 23 41.05 14.74 23.19
C ALA A 23 39.94 13.75 22.84
N ALA A 24 39.04 13.41 23.78
CA ALA A 24 37.88 12.58 23.52
C ALA A 24 36.86 13.27 22.60
N LEU A 25 36.65 14.58 22.75
CA LEU A 25 35.82 15.38 21.84
C LEU A 25 36.43 15.44 20.44
N LEU A 26 37.74 15.62 20.31
CA LEU A 26 38.42 15.63 19.01
C LEU A 26 38.39 14.25 18.33
N ALA A 27 38.54 13.17 19.11
CA ALA A 27 38.41 11.81 18.60
C ALA A 27 36.97 11.49 18.18
N PHE A 28 35.96 12.03 18.88
CA PHE A 28 34.55 11.86 18.51
C PHE A 28 34.19 12.65 17.23
N ILE A 29 34.77 13.84 17.03
CA ILE A 29 34.61 14.61 15.79
C ILE A 29 35.29 13.92 14.60
N MET A 30 36.42 13.25 14.82
CA MET A 30 37.13 12.48 13.78
C MET A 30 36.47 11.13 13.45
N LEU A 31 35.53 10.63 14.29
CA LEU A 31 34.78 9.40 14.06
C LEU A 31 33.39 9.62 13.45
N ALA A 32 33.04 10.86 13.10
CA ALA A 32 31.84 11.12 12.32
C ALA A 32 31.99 10.43 10.95
N PRO A 33 31.08 9.53 10.55
CA PRO A 33 31.11 8.96 9.21
C PRO A 33 31.05 10.12 8.20
N PRO A 34 31.81 10.06 7.08
CA PRO A 34 31.65 11.05 6.04
C PRO A 34 30.18 11.03 5.63
N SER A 35 29.51 12.18 5.79
CA SER A 35 28.19 12.40 5.23
C SER A 35 28.38 12.44 3.72
N GLY A 36 28.48 11.27 3.09
CA GLY A 36 28.42 11.18 1.65
C GLY A 36 27.07 11.73 1.21
N ALA A 37 27.07 12.66 0.26
CA ALA A 37 25.86 13.00 -0.47
C ALA A 37 25.22 11.70 -0.96
N ALA A 38 23.91 11.57 -0.83
CA ALA A 38 23.23 10.35 -1.20
C ALA A 38 23.44 10.09 -2.70
N GLU A 39 23.54 8.83 -3.09
CA GLU A 39 23.74 8.45 -4.48
C GLU A 39 22.55 8.95 -5.33
N PHE A 40 22.82 9.52 -6.52
CA PHE A 40 21.82 9.78 -7.57
C PHE A 40 21.35 8.44 -8.16
N GLY A 41 20.58 7.70 -7.36
CA GLY A 41 20.16 6.35 -7.67
C GLY A 41 18.69 6.15 -7.31
N GLY A 42 17.91 5.70 -8.29
CA GLY A 42 16.54 5.25 -8.08
C GLY A 42 15.53 5.85 -9.05
N GLY A 43 14.27 5.49 -8.80
CA GLY A 43 13.11 6.08 -9.47
C GLY A 43 12.63 7.33 -8.75
N PHE A 44 12.07 8.25 -9.51
CA PHE A 44 11.49 9.49 -9.03
C PHE A 44 10.19 9.79 -9.78
N ASP A 45 9.21 10.34 -9.06
CA ASP A 45 7.89 10.66 -9.58
C ASP A 45 7.63 12.17 -9.44
N GLY A 46 7.17 12.80 -10.51
CA GLY A 46 7.03 14.25 -10.60
C GLY A 46 5.82 14.77 -9.82
N ILE A 47 5.99 15.96 -9.24
CA ILE A 47 4.95 16.68 -8.47
C ILE A 47 4.72 18.09 -9.04
N GLY A 48 3.56 18.69 -8.72
CA GLY A 48 3.21 20.02 -9.21
C GLY A 48 3.15 20.07 -10.73
N GLU A 49 3.96 20.94 -11.36
CA GLU A 49 4.05 21.05 -12.83
C GLU A 49 4.64 19.80 -13.50
N ALA A 50 5.30 18.93 -12.72
CA ALA A 50 5.85 17.67 -13.19
C ALA A 50 4.91 16.46 -12.98
N ALA A 51 3.66 16.68 -12.55
CA ALA A 51 2.72 15.59 -12.29
C ALA A 51 2.54 14.68 -13.51
N GLY A 52 2.67 13.36 -13.30
CA GLY A 52 2.63 12.35 -14.37
C GLY A 52 3.95 12.17 -15.13
N MET A 53 5.00 12.91 -14.77
CA MET A 53 6.36 12.67 -15.26
C MET A 53 7.08 11.64 -14.38
N THR A 54 7.97 10.86 -14.99
CA THR A 54 8.83 9.91 -14.27
C THR A 54 10.28 10.11 -14.64
N LEU A 55 11.16 10.03 -13.66
CA LEU A 55 12.61 10.07 -13.86
C LEU A 55 13.24 8.82 -13.22
N THR A 56 14.17 8.19 -13.90
CA THR A 56 14.96 7.09 -13.33
C THR A 56 16.43 7.41 -13.55
N LEU A 57 17.21 7.40 -12.48
CA LEU A 57 18.64 7.72 -12.51
C LEU A 57 19.46 6.54 -12.00
N THR A 58 20.62 6.36 -12.60
CA THR A 58 21.66 5.45 -12.17
C THR A 58 22.97 6.20 -12.19
N GLN A 59 23.63 6.25 -11.03
CA GLN A 59 24.95 6.82 -10.89
C GLN A 59 26.00 5.70 -10.94
N SER A 60 27.08 5.95 -11.66
CA SER A 60 28.31 5.16 -11.61
C SER A 60 29.48 6.13 -11.52
N GLU A 61 30.13 6.16 -10.35
CA GLU A 61 31.18 7.15 -10.04
C GLU A 61 30.66 8.60 -10.20
N LYS A 62 31.19 9.35 -11.18
CA LYS A 62 30.75 10.70 -11.54
C LYS A 62 29.68 10.72 -12.61
N ARG A 63 29.47 9.61 -13.33
CA ARG A 63 28.54 9.56 -14.46
C ARG A 63 27.12 9.33 -13.96
N VAL A 64 26.19 10.12 -14.47
CA VAL A 64 24.75 10.00 -14.19
C VAL A 64 24.04 9.71 -15.50
N VAL A 65 23.40 8.56 -15.58
CA VAL A 65 22.60 8.15 -16.73
C VAL A 65 21.18 7.85 -16.30
N GLY A 66 20.23 7.98 -17.21
CA GLY A 66 18.84 7.76 -16.83
C GLY A 66 17.83 7.87 -17.97
N ARG A 67 16.56 7.82 -17.57
CA ARG A 67 15.43 8.05 -18.46
C ARG A 67 14.43 9.00 -17.83
N PHE A 68 14.00 9.99 -18.60
CA PHE A 68 12.93 10.93 -18.25
C PHE A 68 11.76 10.68 -19.20
N THR A 69 10.55 10.59 -18.66
CA THR A 69 9.33 10.35 -19.43
C THR A 69 8.30 11.41 -19.06
N THR A 70 7.73 12.05 -20.06
CA THR A 70 6.64 13.03 -19.91
C THR A 70 5.28 12.35 -19.90
N PRO A 71 4.19 13.02 -19.45
CA PRO A 71 2.86 12.42 -19.38
C PRO A 71 2.31 12.00 -20.75
N GLY A 72 2.79 12.64 -21.83
CA GLY A 72 2.44 12.30 -23.21
C GLY A 72 3.22 11.11 -23.80
N GLY A 73 4.02 10.41 -22.99
CA GLY A 73 4.80 9.24 -23.41
C GLY A 73 6.11 9.57 -24.13
N THR A 74 6.42 10.86 -24.35
CA THR A 74 7.72 11.26 -24.90
C THR A 74 8.81 10.95 -23.87
N GLY A 75 9.75 10.09 -24.26
CA GLY A 75 10.89 9.69 -23.46
C GLY A 75 12.17 10.39 -23.91
N TYR A 76 13.02 10.70 -22.93
CA TYR A 76 14.37 11.22 -23.11
C TYR A 76 15.36 10.33 -22.37
N THR A 77 16.49 10.04 -22.99
CA THR A 77 17.64 9.43 -22.31
C THR A 77 18.54 10.54 -21.76
N LEU A 78 18.96 10.40 -20.50
CA LEU A 78 19.86 11.32 -19.84
C LEU A 78 21.27 10.76 -19.86
N ASN A 79 22.24 11.61 -20.18
CA ASN A 79 23.65 11.32 -20.02
C ASN A 79 24.38 12.58 -19.54
N GLY A 80 24.94 12.52 -18.35
CA GLY A 80 25.63 13.64 -17.73
C GLY A 80 26.62 13.20 -16.67
N GLU A 81 27.18 14.20 -16.00
CA GLU A 81 28.18 14.02 -14.98
C GLU A 81 27.89 14.91 -13.77
N ARG A 82 28.28 14.44 -12.58
CA ARG A 82 28.23 15.24 -11.35
C ARG A 82 29.25 16.36 -11.40
N ALA A 83 28.90 17.52 -10.86
CA ALA A 83 29.84 18.64 -10.71
C ALA A 83 31.00 18.25 -9.78
N ASP A 84 30.70 17.61 -8.65
CA ASP A 84 31.67 16.99 -7.75
C ASP A 84 31.07 15.81 -6.97
N VAL A 85 31.91 14.98 -6.33
CA VAL A 85 31.50 13.85 -5.49
C VAL A 85 30.75 14.33 -4.24
N TYR A 86 31.07 15.55 -3.77
CA TYR A 86 30.49 16.17 -2.57
C TYR A 86 29.33 17.14 -2.87
N GLU A 87 29.17 17.56 -4.13
CA GLU A 87 28.08 18.45 -4.54
C GLU A 87 26.89 17.64 -5.04
N GLY A 88 25.71 17.86 -4.46
CA GLY A 88 24.46 17.23 -4.86
C GLY A 88 23.92 17.79 -6.18
N SER A 89 24.76 17.97 -7.20
CA SER A 89 24.33 18.43 -8.52
C SER A 89 24.92 17.62 -9.67
N ALA A 90 24.15 17.51 -10.75
CA ALA A 90 24.57 16.83 -11.99
C ALA A 90 24.06 17.59 -13.21
N GLN A 91 24.82 17.58 -14.30
CA GLN A 91 24.46 18.26 -15.54
C GLN A 91 24.82 17.43 -16.75
N GLY A 92 24.09 17.61 -17.84
CA GLY A 92 24.36 16.87 -19.06
C GLY A 92 23.36 17.13 -20.17
N ALA A 93 23.29 16.18 -21.09
CA ALA A 93 22.45 16.24 -22.28
C ALA A 93 21.25 15.30 -22.18
N LEU A 94 20.16 15.73 -22.79
CA LEU A 94 18.92 14.99 -23.00
C LEU A 94 18.78 14.67 -24.48
N ARG A 95 18.55 13.40 -24.77
CA ARG A 95 18.27 12.94 -26.13
C ARG A 95 16.88 12.33 -26.18
N ALA A 96 16.04 12.84 -27.08
CA ALA A 96 14.73 12.24 -27.32
C ALA A 96 14.92 10.81 -27.84
N VAL A 97 14.10 9.88 -27.34
CA VAL A 97 14.17 8.48 -27.76
C VAL A 97 13.87 8.39 -29.25
N GLY A 98 14.84 7.91 -30.04
CA GLY A 98 14.75 7.82 -31.50
C GLY A 98 15.36 9.00 -32.27
N ALA A 99 15.97 9.97 -31.59
CA ALA A 99 16.73 11.06 -32.22
C ALA A 99 18.23 10.76 -32.25
N ASP A 100 18.92 11.18 -33.32
CA ASP A 100 20.37 10.98 -33.48
C ASP A 100 21.21 12.03 -32.74
N ASN A 101 20.63 13.20 -32.44
CA ASN A 101 21.32 14.31 -31.79
C ASN A 101 20.69 14.65 -30.43
N ASP A 102 21.52 15.20 -29.54
CA ASP A 102 21.08 15.73 -28.26
C ASP A 102 20.19 16.96 -28.50
N GLY A 103 18.94 16.90 -28.05
CA GLY A 103 17.90 17.89 -28.37
C GLY A 103 17.59 18.85 -27.21
N ALA A 104 18.17 18.58 -26.04
CA ALA A 104 18.01 19.40 -24.84
C ALA A 104 19.16 19.12 -23.86
N PHE A 105 19.23 19.91 -22.79
CA PHE A 105 20.19 19.81 -21.70
C PHE A 105 19.43 19.74 -20.37
N PHE A 106 20.13 19.29 -19.33
CA PHE A 106 19.57 19.25 -17.99
C PHE A 106 20.54 19.70 -16.92
N HIS A 107 19.98 20.19 -15.82
CA HIS A 107 20.65 20.33 -14.55
C HIS A 107 19.78 19.70 -13.46
N ILE A 108 20.39 18.91 -12.58
CA ILE A 108 19.74 18.26 -11.45
C ILE A 108 20.39 18.78 -10.18
N GLU A 109 19.56 19.16 -9.21
CA GLU A 109 19.97 19.45 -7.84
C GLU A 109 19.24 18.51 -6.89
N GLU A 110 19.99 17.86 -6.00
CA GLU A 110 19.45 16.98 -4.97
C GLU A 110 18.70 17.79 -3.90
N ARG A 111 17.55 17.26 -3.47
CA ARG A 111 16.74 17.82 -2.38
C ARG A 111 16.48 16.73 -1.34
N PRO A 112 16.19 17.06 -0.07
CA PRO A 112 16.06 16.07 1.01
C PRO A 112 15.06 14.93 0.74
N LEU A 113 14.01 15.17 -0.07
CA LEU A 113 12.96 14.19 -0.38
C LEU A 113 12.94 13.77 -1.86
N GLY A 114 13.91 14.21 -2.67
CA GLY A 114 13.89 13.99 -4.10
C GLY A 114 14.90 14.86 -4.84
N LEU A 115 14.47 15.50 -5.93
CA LEU A 115 15.35 16.34 -6.73
C LEU A 115 14.59 17.45 -7.46
N GLN A 116 15.34 18.47 -7.83
CA GLN A 116 14.92 19.56 -8.70
C GLN A 116 15.59 19.34 -10.05
N PHE A 117 14.78 19.27 -11.10
CA PHE A 117 15.21 18.96 -12.45
C PHE A 117 14.92 20.14 -13.36
N LEU A 118 15.97 20.78 -13.87
CA LEU A 118 15.86 21.86 -14.85
C LEU A 118 16.01 21.27 -16.25
N PHE A 119 14.94 21.33 -17.04
CA PHE A 119 14.93 21.01 -18.45
C PHE A 119 15.28 22.25 -19.27
N ILE A 120 16.32 22.18 -20.09
CA ILE A 120 16.77 23.32 -20.91
C ILE A 120 16.69 22.88 -22.39
N PRO A 121 15.75 23.40 -23.19
CA PRO A 121 15.69 23.06 -24.60
C PRO A 121 16.94 23.58 -25.36
N ALA A 122 17.30 22.92 -26.46
CA ALA A 122 18.31 23.45 -27.36
C ALA A 122 17.72 24.53 -28.28
N GLY A 123 18.43 25.64 -28.43
CA GLY A 123 18.16 26.68 -29.41
C GLY A 123 18.46 26.23 -30.85
N ALA A 124 18.12 27.08 -31.82
CA ALA A 124 18.34 26.78 -33.25
C ALA A 124 19.81 26.59 -33.64
N ASP A 125 20.73 27.08 -32.81
CA ASP A 125 22.19 26.94 -32.94
C ASP A 125 22.76 25.77 -32.13
N GLY A 126 21.91 24.98 -31.47
CA GLY A 126 22.31 23.86 -30.61
C GLY A 126 22.81 24.27 -29.23
N THR A 127 22.74 25.56 -28.87
CA THR A 127 23.11 26.04 -27.54
C THR A 127 21.95 25.92 -26.54
N PRO A 128 22.19 25.86 -25.23
CA PRO A 128 21.11 25.79 -24.24
C PRO A 128 20.31 27.09 -24.20
N ASP A 129 19.00 27.02 -24.46
CA ASP A 129 18.07 28.14 -24.31
C ASP A 129 17.54 28.23 -22.87
N LEU A 130 18.24 29.01 -22.04
CA LEU A 130 17.87 29.24 -20.66
C LEU A 130 16.56 30.03 -20.50
N GLY A 131 16.13 30.81 -21.51
CA GLY A 131 14.90 31.59 -21.46
C GLY A 131 13.65 30.71 -21.55
N SER A 132 13.76 29.56 -22.21
CA SER A 132 12.70 28.56 -22.33
C SER A 132 12.89 27.38 -21.36
N ALA A 133 13.82 27.48 -20.41
CA ALA A 133 14.07 26.44 -19.44
C ALA A 133 12.86 26.27 -18.50
N ARG A 134 12.59 25.02 -18.13
CA ARG A 134 11.51 24.67 -17.21
C ARG A 134 12.03 23.86 -16.06
N GLU A 135 11.54 24.19 -14.88
CA GLU A 135 11.93 23.53 -13.66
C GLU A 135 10.84 22.57 -13.21
N TYR A 136 11.25 21.36 -12.86
CA TYR A 136 10.37 20.28 -12.47
C TYR A 136 10.83 19.72 -11.13
N SER A 137 9.87 19.52 -10.23
CA SER A 137 10.12 18.93 -8.93
C SER A 137 9.76 17.45 -8.95
N PHE A 138 10.66 16.62 -8.43
CA PHE A 138 10.46 15.18 -8.34
C PHE A 138 10.67 14.71 -6.90
N LEU A 139 9.84 13.77 -6.46
CA LEU A 139 10.04 13.04 -5.22
C LEU A 139 10.67 11.69 -5.53
N LYS A 140 11.51 11.18 -4.62
CA LYS A 140 12.00 9.81 -4.74
C LYS A 140 10.81 8.86 -4.72
N ARG A 141 10.77 7.88 -5.61
CA ARG A 141 9.66 6.94 -5.72
C ARG A 141 9.47 6.23 -4.39
N GLY A 142 8.24 6.24 -3.88
CA GLY A 142 7.92 5.79 -2.53
C GLY A 142 8.00 6.87 -1.44
N VAL A 143 8.40 8.11 -1.76
CA VAL A 143 8.30 9.26 -0.85
C VAL A 143 7.07 10.06 -1.23
N ARG A 144 6.04 10.05 -0.38
CA ARG A 144 4.92 10.99 -0.48
C ARG A 144 5.24 12.26 0.31
N PRO A 145 4.75 13.46 -0.10
CA PRO A 145 4.90 14.67 0.69
C PRO A 145 4.42 14.37 2.10
N THR A 146 5.25 14.65 3.10
CA THR A 146 4.85 14.58 4.50
C THR A 146 3.61 15.44 4.67
N ILE A 147 2.53 14.82 5.16
CA ILE A 147 1.28 15.48 5.52
C ILE A 147 1.66 16.77 6.26
N THR A 148 1.21 17.92 5.78
CA THR A 148 1.60 19.18 6.45
C THR A 148 1.01 19.20 7.86
N ALA A 149 1.64 19.91 8.80
CA ALA A 149 1.16 19.98 10.19
C ALA A 149 -0.29 20.51 10.31
N GLU A 150 -0.82 21.20 9.30
CA GLU A 150 -2.23 21.58 9.23
C GLU A 150 -3.13 20.43 8.78
N GLU A 151 -2.67 19.58 7.88
CA GLU A 151 -3.40 18.41 7.43
C GLU A 151 -3.37 17.27 8.45
N GLU A 152 -2.31 17.21 9.26
CA GLU A 152 -2.19 16.29 10.39
C GLU A 152 -3.29 16.55 11.45
N LYS A 153 -3.70 17.81 11.64
CA LYS A 153 -4.84 18.19 12.51
C LYS A 153 -6.18 17.66 12.02
N ARG A 154 -6.30 17.18 10.77
CA ARG A 154 -7.53 16.53 10.28
C ARG A 154 -7.71 15.12 10.85
N TYR A 155 -6.64 14.52 11.37
CA TYR A 155 -6.67 13.19 11.95
C TYR A 155 -6.83 13.25 13.47
N ARG A 156 -7.51 12.25 14.00
CA ARG A 156 -7.55 12.01 15.44
C ARG A 156 -6.16 11.54 15.90
N PRO A 157 -5.66 12.00 17.05
CA PRO A 157 -4.42 11.48 17.60
C PRO A 157 -4.51 9.97 17.83
N ALA A 158 -3.49 9.25 17.36
CA ALA A 158 -3.34 7.82 17.56
C ALA A 158 -2.61 7.52 18.89
N PRO A 159 -2.89 6.39 19.54
CA PRO A 159 -2.10 5.93 20.68
C PRO A 159 -0.62 5.76 20.32
N SER A 160 0.26 6.14 21.24
CA SER A 160 1.71 5.90 21.11
C SER A 160 2.08 4.44 21.37
N GLU A 161 1.30 3.77 22.22
CA GLU A 161 1.50 2.37 22.59
C GLU A 161 0.79 1.42 21.60
N PRO A 162 1.23 0.14 21.52
CA PRO A 162 0.49 -0.89 20.81
C PRO A 162 -0.96 -0.97 21.27
N VAL A 163 -1.86 -1.24 20.33
CA VAL A 163 -3.31 -1.28 20.59
C VAL A 163 -3.87 -2.68 20.43
N ASP A 164 -4.95 -2.97 21.14
CA ASP A 164 -5.78 -4.14 20.87
C ASP A 164 -6.43 -4.05 19.47
N ILE A 165 -6.71 -5.19 18.85
CA ILE A 165 -7.38 -5.23 17.53
C ILE A 165 -8.71 -4.46 17.52
N LEU A 166 -9.51 -4.50 18.59
CA LEU A 166 -10.79 -3.79 18.61
C LEU A 166 -10.58 -2.27 18.57
N VAL A 167 -9.59 -1.77 19.32
CA VAL A 167 -9.20 -0.36 19.32
C VAL A 167 -8.64 0.05 17.95
N PHE A 168 -7.85 -0.84 17.31
CA PHE A 168 -7.37 -0.62 15.96
C PHE A 168 -8.52 -0.47 14.96
N LEU A 169 -9.48 -1.40 14.95
CA LEU A 169 -10.62 -1.40 14.04
C LEU A 169 -11.50 -0.15 14.20
N ASP A 170 -11.64 0.36 15.42
CA ASP A 170 -12.37 1.60 15.71
C ASP A 170 -11.62 2.86 15.26
N GLY A 171 -10.29 2.83 15.31
CA GLY A 171 -9.46 4.03 15.18
C GLY A 171 -8.85 4.26 13.80
N PHE A 172 -8.50 3.20 13.07
CA PHE A 172 -7.61 3.30 11.90
C PHE A 172 -8.15 4.19 10.77
N ARG A 173 -9.47 4.41 10.71
CA ARG A 173 -10.05 5.33 9.71
C ARG A 173 -9.86 6.80 10.04
N GLY A 174 -9.74 7.12 11.32
CA GLY A 174 -9.57 8.48 11.83
C GLY A 174 -8.13 8.86 12.12
N TRP A 175 -7.21 7.90 12.16
CA TRP A 175 -5.78 8.14 12.32
C TRP A 175 -5.12 8.51 10.99
N SER A 176 -3.93 9.10 11.09
CA SER A 176 -3.08 9.34 9.91
C SER A 176 -2.71 8.00 9.24
N PRO A 177 -2.42 7.97 7.94
CA PRO A 177 -1.88 6.80 7.27
C PRO A 177 -0.65 6.22 7.97
N SER A 178 0.30 7.08 8.38
CA SER A 178 1.52 6.68 9.08
C SER A 178 1.24 6.02 10.44
N ASP A 179 0.32 6.57 11.23
CA ASP A 179 -0.10 5.95 12.49
C ASP A 179 -0.84 4.63 12.27
N THR A 180 -1.65 4.55 11.21
CA THR A 180 -2.33 3.32 10.82
C THR A 180 -1.33 2.22 10.48
N ALA A 181 -0.31 2.53 9.68
CA ALA A 181 0.75 1.60 9.34
C ALA A 181 1.52 1.15 10.58
N ARG A 182 1.93 2.09 11.43
CA ARG A 182 2.64 1.83 12.70
C ARG A 182 1.86 0.92 13.63
N LEU A 183 0.59 1.24 13.89
CA LEU A 183 -0.24 0.46 14.82
C LEU A 183 -0.64 -0.89 14.23
N TYR A 184 -0.87 -0.98 12.91
CA TYR A 184 -1.10 -2.27 12.26
C TYR A 184 0.11 -3.19 12.38
N ALA A 185 1.32 -2.65 12.19
CA ALA A 185 2.55 -3.42 12.24
C ALA A 185 2.83 -4.02 13.63
N GLN A 186 2.26 -3.41 14.68
CA GLN A 186 2.38 -3.83 16.08
C GLN A 186 1.29 -4.80 16.54
N LEU A 187 0.22 -5.00 15.77
CA LEU A 187 -0.75 -6.06 16.05
C LEU A 187 -0.04 -7.42 15.99
N ASP A 188 -0.47 -8.39 16.79
CA ASP A 188 0.05 -9.75 16.69
C ASP A 188 -0.34 -10.45 15.38
N ASP A 189 0.40 -11.51 15.03
CA ASP A 189 0.23 -12.23 13.76
C ASP A 189 -1.17 -12.83 13.59
N ARG A 190 -1.80 -13.25 14.70
CA ARG A 190 -3.15 -13.82 14.69
C ARG A 190 -4.18 -12.75 14.29
N ASN A 191 -4.09 -11.58 14.90
CA ASN A 191 -4.97 -10.45 14.66
C ASN A 191 -4.80 -9.88 13.25
N ARG A 192 -3.55 -9.76 12.78
CA ARG A 192 -3.27 -9.37 11.38
C ARG A 192 -3.84 -10.41 10.41
N GLY A 193 -3.55 -11.70 10.65
CA GLY A 193 -4.07 -12.80 9.84
C GLY A 193 -5.59 -12.80 9.72
N LEU A 194 -6.31 -12.53 10.81
CA LEU A 194 -7.77 -12.44 10.83
C LEU A 194 -8.30 -11.33 9.92
N ILE A 195 -7.71 -10.14 9.95
CA ILE A 195 -8.09 -9.03 9.04
C ILE A 195 -7.86 -9.46 7.58
N LEU A 196 -6.72 -10.11 7.32
CA LEU A 196 -6.33 -10.52 5.98
C LEU A 196 -7.24 -11.59 5.36
N LEU A 197 -8.05 -12.30 6.16
CA LEU A 197 -9.05 -13.24 5.64
C LEU A 197 -10.18 -12.56 4.84
N TYR A 198 -10.39 -11.26 5.06
CA TYR A 198 -11.49 -10.51 4.47
C TYR A 198 -10.97 -9.53 3.42
N ASP A 199 -11.44 -9.67 2.17
CA ASP A 199 -10.86 -9.02 0.99
C ASP A 199 -11.05 -7.50 0.94
N HIS A 200 -12.24 -6.98 1.23
CA HIS A 200 -12.52 -5.54 1.26
C HIS A 200 -11.86 -4.86 2.46
N ALA A 201 -11.85 -5.52 3.62
CA ALA A 201 -11.14 -5.03 4.80
C ALA A 201 -9.64 -4.93 4.53
N THR A 202 -9.05 -5.97 3.91
CA THR A 202 -7.64 -5.96 3.49
C THR A 202 -7.37 -4.88 2.46
N ALA A 203 -8.23 -4.73 1.46
CA ALA A 203 -8.08 -3.72 0.41
C ALA A 203 -8.11 -2.29 0.97
N GLU A 204 -9.00 -1.99 1.91
CA GLU A 204 -9.04 -0.66 2.55
C GLU A 204 -7.78 -0.42 3.38
N LEU A 205 -7.38 -1.41 4.17
CA LEU A 205 -6.21 -1.31 5.03
C LEU A 205 -4.93 -1.14 4.20
N MET A 206 -4.75 -1.97 3.17
CA MET A 206 -3.62 -1.90 2.25
C MET A 206 -3.57 -0.54 1.56
N TRP A 207 -4.72 0.04 1.18
CA TRP A 207 -4.75 1.39 0.59
C TRP A 207 -4.15 2.40 1.56
N ARG A 208 -4.62 2.45 2.80
CA ARG A 208 -4.13 3.39 3.82
C ARG A 208 -2.65 3.20 4.14
N ILE A 209 -2.16 1.96 4.22
CA ILE A 209 -0.75 1.69 4.49
C ILE A 209 0.12 2.04 3.27
N CYS A 210 -0.36 1.81 2.04
CA CYS A 210 0.29 2.31 0.84
C CYS A 210 0.35 3.85 0.80
N GLU A 211 -0.66 4.55 1.32
CA GLU A 211 -0.62 6.01 1.45
C GLU A 211 0.41 6.49 2.48
N ALA A 212 0.67 5.69 3.51
CA ALA A 212 1.67 5.98 4.53
C ALA A 212 3.11 5.95 3.99
N ALA A 213 3.34 5.16 2.94
CA ALA A 213 4.63 4.97 2.28
C ALA A 213 5.76 4.72 3.30
N PRO A 214 5.69 3.60 4.06
CA PRO A 214 6.61 3.33 5.16
C PRO A 214 8.06 3.24 4.66
N ALA A 215 9.00 3.70 5.48
CA ALA A 215 10.41 3.67 5.16
C ALA A 215 10.88 2.24 4.86
N GLU A 216 11.77 2.08 3.88
CA GLU A 216 12.34 0.77 3.54
C GLU A 216 12.96 0.09 4.77
N ALA A 217 12.83 -1.23 4.85
CA ALA A 217 13.29 -2.06 5.98
C ALA A 217 12.66 -1.76 7.36
N SER A 218 11.68 -0.85 7.46
CA SER A 218 10.85 -0.70 8.67
C SER A 218 9.93 -1.91 8.88
N LEU A 219 9.46 -2.10 10.11
CA LEU A 219 8.49 -3.15 10.42
C LEU A 219 7.20 -2.95 9.60
N GLU A 220 6.77 -1.71 9.46
CA GLU A 220 5.62 -1.29 8.66
C GLU A 220 5.78 -1.68 7.19
N ALA A 221 6.96 -1.46 6.61
CA ALA A 221 7.26 -1.87 5.23
C ALA A 221 7.26 -3.39 5.07
N ILE A 222 7.79 -4.15 6.04
CA ILE A 222 7.75 -5.62 6.03
C ILE A 222 6.29 -6.11 6.05
N ARG A 223 5.45 -5.55 6.92
CA ARG A 223 4.03 -5.95 7.01
C ARG A 223 3.21 -5.54 5.79
N LEU A 224 3.58 -4.43 5.14
CA LEU A 224 3.00 -4.02 3.87
C LEU A 224 3.39 -5.00 2.75
N ALA A 225 4.67 -5.39 2.67
CA ALA A 225 5.15 -6.35 1.68
C ALA A 225 4.42 -7.70 1.76
N GLU A 226 4.16 -8.20 2.98
CA GLU A 226 3.34 -9.41 3.19
C GLU A 226 1.92 -9.28 2.60
N MET A 227 1.29 -8.10 2.70
CA MET A 227 -0.01 -7.86 2.07
C MET A 227 0.11 -7.82 0.54
N GLN A 228 1.10 -7.09 0.03
CA GLN A 228 1.33 -6.91 -1.40
C GLN A 228 1.60 -8.24 -2.09
N GLU A 229 2.41 -9.10 -1.48
CA GLU A 229 2.69 -10.46 -1.97
C GLU A 229 1.40 -11.27 -2.09
N ARG A 230 0.57 -11.29 -1.04
CA ARG A 230 -0.72 -12.00 -1.07
C ARG A 230 -1.69 -11.44 -2.11
N GLN A 231 -1.64 -10.12 -2.35
CA GLN A 231 -2.53 -9.45 -3.30
C GLN A 231 -2.00 -9.47 -4.73
N HIS A 232 -0.73 -9.85 -4.93
CA HIS A 232 0.01 -9.76 -6.20
C HIS A 232 -0.06 -8.36 -6.83
N THR A 233 0.10 -7.30 -6.01
CA THR A 233 0.06 -5.90 -6.47
C THR A 233 1.07 -5.05 -5.72
N GLU A 234 1.60 -4.05 -6.41
CA GLU A 234 2.45 -3.01 -5.82
C GLU A 234 1.65 -1.78 -5.41
N CYS A 235 2.10 -1.03 -4.40
CA CYS A 235 1.42 0.18 -3.95
C CYS A 235 1.24 1.23 -5.05
N THR A 236 2.21 1.41 -5.94
CA THR A 236 2.11 2.37 -7.05
C THR A 236 0.94 2.06 -7.98
N ALA A 237 0.83 0.80 -8.43
CA ALA A 237 -0.27 0.35 -9.28
C ALA A 237 -1.61 0.40 -8.54
N TYR A 238 -1.60 -0.05 -7.28
CA TYR A 238 -2.82 -0.10 -6.48
C TYR A 238 -3.40 1.28 -6.19
N LEU A 239 -2.56 2.27 -5.87
CA LEU A 239 -3.00 3.63 -5.57
C LEU A 239 -3.62 4.33 -6.79
N GLN A 240 -3.12 4.05 -8.00
CA GLN A 240 -3.75 4.52 -9.24
C GLN A 240 -5.16 3.94 -9.42
N LEU A 241 -5.34 2.64 -9.14
CA LEU A 241 -6.65 2.00 -9.19
C LEU A 241 -7.61 2.58 -8.13
N VAL A 242 -7.11 2.87 -6.93
CA VAL A 242 -7.91 3.51 -5.89
C VAL A 242 -8.37 4.90 -6.32
N GLU A 243 -7.49 5.70 -6.91
CA GLU A 243 -7.85 7.03 -7.43
C GLU A 243 -8.92 6.94 -8.52
N ALA A 244 -8.76 6.03 -9.49
CA ALA A 244 -9.76 5.76 -10.50
C ALA A 244 -11.11 5.30 -9.88
N ALA A 245 -11.08 4.42 -8.89
CA ALA A 245 -12.26 3.94 -8.19
C ALA A 245 -12.97 5.06 -7.40
N ARG A 246 -12.21 5.99 -6.80
CA ARG A 246 -12.75 7.18 -6.11
C ARG A 246 -13.49 8.09 -7.07
N ASN A 247 -12.96 8.27 -8.27
CA ASN A 247 -13.59 9.07 -9.33
C ASN A 247 -14.80 8.35 -9.97
N GLY A 248 -14.88 7.02 -9.84
CA GLY A 248 -15.95 6.18 -10.39
C GLY A 248 -17.29 6.19 -9.64
N GLY A 249 -17.41 6.94 -8.53
CA GLY A 249 -18.68 7.13 -7.80
C GLY A 249 -19.16 5.95 -6.94
N LEU A 250 -18.64 4.74 -7.13
CA LEU A 250 -18.97 3.55 -6.33
C LEU A 250 -18.06 3.34 -5.11
N PHE A 251 -17.11 4.24 -4.86
CA PHE A 251 -16.21 4.14 -3.72
C PHE A 251 -16.89 4.08 -2.34
N PRO A 252 -18.00 4.81 -2.08
CA PRO A 252 -18.74 4.68 -0.82
C PRO A 252 -19.32 3.26 -0.59
N GLU A 253 -19.70 2.56 -1.67
CA GLU A 253 -20.18 1.17 -1.60
C GLU A 253 -19.05 0.21 -1.18
N PHE A 254 -17.85 0.43 -1.70
CA PHE A 254 -16.65 -0.29 -1.25
C PHE A 254 -16.40 -0.10 0.24
N LEU A 255 -16.46 1.13 0.74
CA LEU A 255 -16.27 1.42 2.17
C LEU A 255 -17.37 0.78 3.05
N ARG A 256 -18.63 0.73 2.57
CA ARG A 256 -19.71 0.00 3.26
C ARG A 256 -19.41 -1.50 3.37
N ARG A 257 -18.93 -2.12 2.30
CA ARG A 257 -18.57 -3.55 2.28
C ARG A 257 -17.35 -3.85 3.15
N SER A 258 -16.35 -2.96 3.13
CA SER A 258 -15.21 -3.04 4.04
C SER A 258 -15.68 -2.93 5.50
N GLN A 259 -16.55 -1.97 5.84
CA GLN A 259 -17.09 -1.88 7.21
C GLN A 259 -17.80 -3.16 7.63
N PHE A 260 -18.64 -3.73 6.77
CA PHE A 260 -19.32 -4.99 7.09
C PHE A 260 -18.33 -6.11 7.43
N GLN A 261 -17.23 -6.22 6.68
CA GLN A 261 -16.19 -7.20 6.97
C GLN A 261 -15.42 -6.91 8.26
N LEU A 262 -15.12 -5.65 8.55
CA LEU A 262 -14.48 -5.25 9.81
C LEU A 262 -15.37 -5.53 11.02
N GLU A 263 -16.70 -5.42 10.88
CA GLU A 263 -17.65 -5.86 11.91
C GLU A 263 -17.64 -7.38 12.11
N LEU A 264 -17.45 -8.18 11.05
CA LEU A 264 -17.28 -9.63 11.19
C LEU A 264 -15.96 -9.97 11.90
N VAL A 265 -14.87 -9.25 11.61
CA VAL A 265 -13.60 -9.36 12.36
C VAL A 265 -13.83 -9.04 13.83
N ARG A 266 -14.45 -7.90 14.16
CA ARG A 266 -14.81 -7.51 15.54
C ARG A 266 -15.61 -8.62 16.23
N ALA A 267 -16.69 -9.07 15.61
CA ALA A 267 -17.56 -10.07 16.20
C ALA A 267 -16.83 -11.42 16.42
N THR A 268 -15.93 -11.79 15.50
CA THR A 268 -15.07 -12.97 15.64
C THR A 268 -14.15 -12.85 16.86
N VAL A 269 -13.53 -11.68 17.08
CA VAL A 269 -12.69 -11.41 18.27
C VAL A 269 -13.52 -11.49 19.56
N LEU A 270 -14.71 -10.90 19.59
CA LEU A 270 -15.59 -10.95 20.77
C LEU A 270 -16.07 -12.38 21.08
N CYS A 271 -16.30 -13.19 20.05
CA CYS A 271 -16.61 -14.60 20.20
C CYS A 271 -15.44 -15.41 20.78
N ASP A 272 -14.22 -15.16 20.30
CA ASP A 272 -13.00 -15.77 20.86
C ASP A 272 -12.81 -15.43 22.34
N ARG A 273 -13.11 -14.19 22.72
CA ARG A 273 -13.05 -13.71 24.11
C ARG A 273 -14.20 -14.19 24.99
N ARG A 274 -15.19 -14.90 24.43
CA ARG A 274 -16.42 -15.33 25.11
C ARG A 274 -17.26 -14.17 25.65
N GLU A 275 -17.16 -13.01 25.00
CA GLU A 275 -17.95 -11.81 25.31
C GLU A 275 -19.28 -11.77 24.54
N THR A 276 -19.48 -12.73 23.63
CA THR A 276 -20.70 -12.87 22.82
C THR A 276 -21.34 -14.24 23.05
N ALA A 277 -22.68 -14.31 23.03
CA ALA A 277 -23.43 -15.55 23.20
C ALA A 277 -23.17 -16.55 22.05
N ALA A 278 -23.14 -17.85 22.35
CA ALA A 278 -22.79 -18.90 21.40
C ALA A 278 -23.63 -18.90 20.11
N ALA A 279 -24.94 -18.62 20.21
CA ALA A 279 -25.82 -18.53 19.05
C ALA A 279 -25.35 -17.45 18.05
N ARG A 280 -24.95 -16.27 18.55
CA ARG A 280 -24.43 -15.19 17.70
C ARG A 280 -23.07 -15.55 17.08
N CYS A 281 -22.25 -16.35 17.75
CA CYS A 281 -20.97 -16.80 17.20
C CYS A 281 -21.13 -17.80 16.05
N ALA A 282 -22.20 -18.61 16.08
CA ALA A 282 -22.56 -19.45 14.94
C ALA A 282 -22.98 -18.60 13.73
N ASP A 283 -23.77 -17.54 13.96
CA ASP A 283 -24.20 -16.62 12.90
C ASP A 283 -23.03 -15.87 12.26
N VAL A 284 -22.10 -15.35 13.07
CA VAL A 284 -20.87 -14.68 12.58
C VAL A 284 -20.07 -15.62 11.68
N SER A 285 -19.93 -16.89 12.09
CA SER A 285 -19.22 -17.91 11.31
C SER A 285 -19.95 -18.20 9.99
N ALA A 286 -21.28 -18.32 10.03
CA ALA A 286 -22.10 -18.56 8.84
C ALA A 286 -22.06 -17.40 7.83
N LEU A 287 -21.99 -16.16 8.32
CA LEU A 287 -21.87 -14.95 7.49
C LEU A 287 -20.45 -14.76 6.93
N GLY A 288 -19.42 -15.06 7.73
CA GLY A 288 -18.02 -14.85 7.34
C GLY A 288 -17.48 -15.90 6.37
N ALA A 289 -17.80 -17.18 6.58
CA ALA A 289 -17.29 -18.30 5.76
C ALA A 289 -17.43 -18.10 4.24
N PRO A 290 -18.61 -17.73 3.68
CA PRO A 290 -18.73 -17.56 2.23
C PRO A 290 -17.90 -16.38 1.68
N LEU A 291 -17.60 -15.36 2.48
CA LEU A 291 -16.76 -14.23 2.07
C LEU A 291 -15.29 -14.65 1.97
N ILE A 292 -14.83 -15.47 2.91
CA ILE A 292 -13.47 -16.02 2.91
C ILE A 292 -13.27 -16.95 1.71
N LEU A 293 -14.27 -17.78 1.39
CA LEU A 293 -14.21 -18.69 0.24
C LEU A 293 -14.27 -17.95 -1.12
N ARG A 294 -14.86 -16.76 -1.16
CA ARG A 294 -14.96 -15.91 -2.35
C ARG A 294 -14.02 -14.71 -2.28
N TRP A 295 -12.87 -14.90 -1.64
CA TRP A 295 -11.85 -13.87 -1.51
C TRP A 295 -11.41 -13.37 -2.90
N ARG A 296 -11.27 -12.06 -3.04
CA ARG A 296 -10.84 -11.41 -4.29
C ARG A 296 -9.59 -10.56 -4.06
N ARG A 297 -8.78 -10.43 -5.11
CA ARG A 297 -7.66 -9.49 -5.13
C ARG A 297 -8.14 -8.05 -5.07
N ALA A 298 -7.38 -7.20 -4.39
CA ALA A 298 -7.69 -5.78 -4.22
C ALA A 298 -7.80 -5.05 -5.57
N GLU A 299 -6.97 -5.39 -6.55
CA GLU A 299 -7.06 -4.87 -7.92
C GLU A 299 -8.41 -5.18 -8.57
N ALA A 300 -8.90 -6.42 -8.43
CA ALA A 300 -10.19 -6.84 -8.99
C ALA A 300 -11.37 -6.18 -8.28
N ILE A 301 -11.23 -5.86 -7.00
CA ILE A 301 -12.21 -5.06 -6.25
C ILE A 301 -12.23 -3.64 -6.82
N MET A 302 -11.09 -2.95 -6.86
CA MET A 302 -10.99 -1.55 -7.30
C MET A 302 -11.37 -1.38 -8.78
N GLY A 303 -10.90 -2.26 -9.67
CA GLY A 303 -11.27 -2.23 -11.09
C GLY A 303 -12.77 -2.46 -11.32
N GLY A 304 -13.43 -3.21 -10.43
CA GLY A 304 -14.89 -3.38 -10.46
C GLY A 304 -15.69 -2.13 -10.10
N LEU A 305 -15.05 -1.13 -9.45
CA LEU A 305 -15.67 0.14 -9.05
C LEU A 305 -15.58 1.20 -10.14
N VAL A 306 -14.68 1.03 -11.11
CA VAL A 306 -14.55 1.92 -12.27
C VAL A 306 -15.72 1.67 -13.23
N PRO A 307 -16.43 2.71 -13.71
CA PRO A 307 -17.50 2.59 -14.70
C PRO A 307 -17.04 1.86 -15.98
N ALA A 308 -17.92 1.05 -16.58
CA ALA A 308 -17.56 0.18 -17.71
C ALA A 308 -17.05 0.94 -18.94
N ASP A 309 -17.53 2.16 -19.13
CA ASP A 309 -17.10 3.14 -20.14
C ASP A 309 -15.67 3.67 -19.92
N GLN A 310 -15.16 3.64 -18.68
CA GLN A 310 -13.80 4.06 -18.34
C GLN A 310 -12.80 2.89 -18.22
N ARG A 311 -13.28 1.64 -18.19
CA ARG A 311 -12.42 0.45 -18.13
C ARG A 311 -11.60 0.22 -19.41
N VAL A 312 -12.08 0.73 -20.55
CA VAL A 312 -11.46 0.51 -21.87
C VAL A 312 -10.15 1.29 -22.05
N ALA A 313 -9.90 2.34 -21.25
CA ALA A 313 -8.69 3.16 -21.36
C ALA A 313 -7.48 2.60 -20.57
N ALA A 314 -7.66 1.55 -19.76
CA ALA A 314 -6.64 1.09 -18.81
C ALA A 314 -6.24 -0.39 -18.97
N GLN A 315 -6.70 -1.09 -20.02
CA GLN A 315 -6.23 -2.44 -20.31
C GLN A 315 -5.23 -2.43 -21.46
N PRO A 316 -4.02 -3.00 -21.30
CA PRO A 316 -3.26 -3.48 -22.44
C PRO A 316 -4.14 -4.51 -23.16
N THR A 317 -4.26 -4.34 -24.47
CA THR A 317 -5.00 -5.21 -25.38
C THR A 317 -4.78 -6.68 -25.06
N ALA A 318 -5.90 -7.37 -24.87
CA ALA A 318 -5.98 -8.82 -24.78
C ALA A 318 -5.13 -9.48 -25.87
N GLU A 319 -4.37 -10.48 -25.46
CA GLU A 319 -3.74 -11.43 -26.38
C GLU A 319 -4.79 -11.99 -27.32
N THR A 320 -4.52 -11.74 -28.59
CA THR A 320 -5.17 -12.29 -29.75
C THR A 320 -5.40 -13.78 -29.59
N GLU A 321 -6.67 -14.15 -29.67
CA GLU A 321 -7.19 -15.46 -30.01
C GLU A 321 -6.52 -15.92 -31.32
N GLU A 322 -5.41 -16.65 -31.21
CA GLU A 322 -4.79 -17.34 -32.34
C GLU A 322 -5.61 -18.60 -32.62
N ALA A 323 -6.47 -18.47 -33.61
CA ALA A 323 -7.15 -19.57 -34.25
C ALA A 323 -6.27 -20.22 -35.32
N ILE A 324 -6.55 -21.52 -35.55
CA ILE A 324 -6.40 -22.34 -36.79
C ILE A 324 -5.14 -23.23 -36.85
N PRO A 325 -5.14 -24.47 -37.42
CA PRO A 325 -6.22 -25.25 -38.06
C PRO A 325 -6.43 -26.70 -37.58
N GLU A 326 -7.63 -27.17 -37.94
CA GLU A 326 -8.10 -28.54 -38.15
C GLU A 326 -7.23 -29.34 -39.16
N GLU A 327 -6.70 -30.49 -38.74
CA GLU A 327 -6.20 -31.52 -39.64
C GLU A 327 -6.51 -32.91 -39.05
N ALA A 328 -7.22 -33.74 -39.82
CA ALA A 328 -7.48 -35.15 -39.55
C ALA A 328 -7.58 -35.87 -40.92
N PRO A 329 -7.49 -37.22 -41.02
CA PRO A 329 -7.02 -38.22 -40.05
C PRO A 329 -6.01 -39.23 -40.65
N SER A 330 -5.35 -40.02 -39.82
CA SER A 330 -4.96 -41.41 -40.16
C SER A 330 -4.87 -42.22 -38.88
N GLY A 331 -5.82 -43.15 -38.75
CA GLY A 331 -6.11 -43.85 -37.51
C GLY A 331 -5.19 -45.03 -37.21
N THR A 332 -5.25 -45.50 -35.97
CA THR A 332 -5.64 -46.87 -35.62
C THR A 332 -5.76 -47.02 -34.10
N GLY A 333 -6.84 -47.65 -33.65
CA GLY A 333 -6.80 -48.52 -32.46
C GLY A 333 -7.38 -48.01 -31.14
N LEU A 334 -8.69 -48.24 -30.96
CA LEU A 334 -9.31 -48.87 -29.76
C LEU A 334 -9.04 -48.26 -28.37
N ALA A 335 -10.06 -47.58 -27.81
CA ALA A 335 -10.86 -48.06 -26.67
C ALA A 335 -11.68 -46.91 -26.03
N VAL A 336 -13.01 -47.04 -26.08
CA VAL A 336 -14.00 -46.28 -25.28
C VAL A 336 -14.28 -47.10 -24.02
N PRO A 337 -14.35 -46.52 -22.81
CA PRO A 337 -15.66 -46.26 -22.15
C PRO A 337 -15.62 -45.09 -21.11
N PRO A 338 -16.69 -44.84 -20.33
CA PRO A 338 -17.87 -44.07 -20.71
C PRO A 338 -18.09 -42.82 -19.82
N GLU A 339 -19.06 -41.99 -20.20
CA GLU A 339 -19.69 -40.98 -19.34
C GLU A 339 -20.12 -41.56 -17.98
N ILE A 340 -19.84 -40.82 -16.89
CA ILE A 340 -20.55 -40.96 -15.62
C ILE A 340 -21.16 -39.62 -15.25
N GLN A 341 -22.49 -39.65 -15.17
CA GLN A 341 -23.40 -38.62 -14.71
C GLN A 341 -23.33 -38.42 -13.19
N GLY A 342 -23.54 -37.19 -12.73
CA GLY A 342 -24.15 -36.90 -11.42
C GLY A 342 -23.23 -36.31 -10.33
N PRO A 343 -23.71 -35.31 -9.54
CA PRO A 343 -22.97 -34.76 -8.41
C PRO A 343 -22.98 -35.73 -7.23
N VAL A 344 -21.79 -36.01 -6.69
CA VAL A 344 -21.56 -36.86 -5.52
C VAL A 344 -22.01 -36.14 -4.24
N PRO A 345 -22.86 -36.73 -3.38
CA PRO A 345 -23.17 -36.15 -2.07
C PRO A 345 -22.02 -36.40 -1.08
N LEU A 346 -21.62 -35.34 -0.37
CA LEU A 346 -20.67 -35.40 0.74
C LEU A 346 -21.25 -36.20 1.92
N ALA A 347 -20.48 -37.17 2.41
CA ALA A 347 -20.81 -37.95 3.60
C ALA A 347 -20.74 -37.10 4.88
N ARG A 348 -21.76 -37.23 5.75
CA ARG A 348 -21.77 -36.67 7.11
C ARG A 348 -20.94 -37.59 8.04
N PRO A 349 -20.14 -37.05 8.97
CA PRO A 349 -19.41 -37.89 9.92
C PRO A 349 -20.38 -38.59 10.89
N GLY A 350 -20.17 -39.89 11.07
CA GLY A 350 -21.08 -40.79 11.78
C GLY A 350 -21.20 -40.59 13.29
N GLY A 351 -22.42 -40.77 13.78
CA GLY A 351 -22.70 -41.30 15.12
C GLY A 351 -22.99 -42.80 15.03
N ASN A 352 -22.54 -43.57 16.02
CA ASN A 352 -22.62 -45.03 16.08
C ASN A 352 -24.06 -45.59 16.01
N PRO A 353 -24.27 -46.77 15.39
CA PRO A 353 -25.57 -47.42 15.31
C PRO A 353 -25.73 -48.54 16.36
N SER A 354 -26.73 -48.42 17.22
CA SER A 354 -27.47 -49.53 17.82
C SER A 354 -28.64 -48.91 18.61
N THR A 355 -29.87 -48.91 18.12
CA THR A 355 -30.78 -50.06 18.17
C THR A 355 -32.06 -49.68 17.44
N ALA A 356 -32.75 -50.70 16.95
CA ALA A 356 -33.80 -50.66 15.95
C ALA A 356 -35.20 -50.27 16.48
N GLU A 357 -36.10 -50.10 15.49
CA GLU A 357 -37.56 -50.36 15.50
C GLU A 357 -38.52 -49.15 15.55
N GLY A 358 -39.36 -49.07 14.51
CA GLY A 358 -40.58 -48.24 14.40
C GLY A 358 -40.31 -46.75 14.28
N GLU A 359 -41.00 -45.92 13.50
CA GLU A 359 -42.33 -45.96 12.93
C GLU A 359 -42.38 -44.77 11.98
N PHE A 360 -42.93 -44.94 10.78
CA PHE A 360 -43.21 -43.83 9.87
C PHE A 360 -44.38 -43.02 10.44
N VAL A 361 -44.14 -41.79 10.91
CA VAL A 361 -45.21 -40.78 11.04
C VAL A 361 -44.64 -39.42 10.62
N SER A 362 -45.24 -38.90 9.57
CA SER A 362 -45.09 -37.54 9.05
C SER A 362 -46.08 -36.65 9.78
N ASP A 363 -45.61 -35.74 10.63
CA ASP A 363 -46.40 -34.62 11.14
C ASP A 363 -45.61 -33.31 10.94
N PHE A 364 -45.93 -32.62 9.86
CA PHE A 364 -45.58 -31.22 9.65
C PHE A 364 -46.86 -30.42 9.93
N GLU A 365 -46.95 -29.81 11.12
CA GLU A 365 -47.82 -28.67 11.37
C GLU A 365 -47.00 -27.52 12.00
N PRO A 366 -47.21 -26.26 11.57
CA PRO A 366 -46.48 -25.12 12.08
C PRO A 366 -47.14 -24.55 13.33
N ASP A 367 -46.38 -24.46 14.43
CA ASP A 367 -46.81 -23.71 15.60
C ASP A 367 -46.88 -22.21 15.30
N VAL A 368 -48.11 -21.72 15.15
CA VAL A 368 -48.46 -20.29 15.14
C VAL A 368 -48.55 -19.82 16.58
N ALA A 369 -47.47 -19.24 17.10
CA ALA A 369 -47.54 -18.44 18.32
C ALA A 369 -47.80 -16.96 17.98
N ALA A 370 -49.06 -16.56 18.16
CA ALA A 370 -49.51 -15.18 18.08
C ALA A 370 -48.71 -14.28 19.05
N THR A 371 -47.87 -13.41 18.51
CA THR A 371 -47.25 -12.34 19.29
C THR A 371 -48.27 -11.24 19.48
N GLN A 372 -48.76 -11.08 20.72
CA GLN A 372 -49.58 -9.95 21.12
C GLN A 372 -48.83 -8.64 20.87
N ALA A 373 -49.47 -7.77 20.09
CA ALA A 373 -49.06 -6.40 19.88
C ALA A 373 -49.03 -5.65 21.22
N ARG A 374 -47.85 -5.11 21.57
CA ARG A 374 -47.73 -4.02 22.52
C ARG A 374 -47.22 -2.80 21.76
N GLU A 375 -48.07 -1.78 21.71
CA GLU A 375 -47.81 -0.47 21.13
C GLU A 375 -46.46 0.10 21.60
N ALA A 376 -45.60 0.43 20.65
CA ALA A 376 -44.62 1.50 20.78
C ALA A 376 -44.82 2.42 19.58
N ALA A 377 -45.57 3.49 19.83
CA ALA A 377 -45.91 4.50 18.86
C ALA A 377 -44.68 5.35 18.49
N ASN A 378 -44.69 5.81 17.23
CA ASN A 378 -44.13 7.06 16.73
C ASN A 378 -42.61 7.22 16.68
N TYR A 379 -42.00 6.88 15.54
CA TYR A 379 -41.15 7.79 14.74
C TYR A 379 -41.06 7.26 13.29
N ARG A 380 -41.98 7.68 12.41
CA ARG A 380 -41.85 7.53 10.95
C ARG A 380 -41.61 8.93 10.36
N LEU A 381 -40.45 9.12 9.72
CA LEU A 381 -40.18 10.27 8.86
C LEU A 381 -40.93 10.10 7.52
N PRO A 382 -41.54 11.17 6.96
CA PRO A 382 -42.29 11.07 5.71
C PRO A 382 -41.33 11.01 4.52
N LEU A 383 -41.43 9.93 3.73
CA LEU A 383 -40.82 9.86 2.40
C LEU A 383 -41.64 10.71 1.42
N ALA A 384 -41.08 11.81 0.94
CA ALA A 384 -41.64 12.56 -0.18
C ALA A 384 -41.48 11.74 -1.48
N ARG A 385 -42.58 11.58 -2.23
CA ARG A 385 -42.55 11.00 -3.59
C ARG A 385 -42.19 12.10 -4.60
N PRO A 386 -41.42 11.79 -5.66
CA PRO A 386 -41.05 12.75 -6.69
C PRO A 386 -42.26 13.10 -7.57
N ARG A 387 -42.31 14.36 -8.01
CA ARG A 387 -43.07 14.81 -9.19
C ARG A 387 -42.12 14.95 -10.36
#